data_AF-A0A8S3J294-F1
#
_entry.id   AF-A0A8S3J294-F1
#
_cell.length_a   1.000
_cell.length_b   1.000
_cell.length_c   1.000
_cell.angle_alpha   90.00
_cell.angle_beta   90.00
_cell.angle_gamma   90.00
#
_symmetry.space_group_name_H-M   'P 1'
#
loop_
_entity.id
_entity.type
_entity.pdbx_description
1 polymer ?
#
loop_
_entity_poly.entity_id
_entity_poly.type
_entity_poly.pdbx_seq_one_letter_code
_entity_poly.pdbx_strand_id
1 'polypeptide(L)'
;QKARVNMARALYRNTDIYLLDDPLSAVDVQVSKHLFERCIKDYLHEKICILVTHQIQFLKDATKIIVLNNGEMVHRGTYSELLESSSSFSNLLSKINQQEHKEHSKDTRIQSVTRYVSFSESISEEKQFLLSDDLEIKAKGSVKWHVYVEYLRAAAGLILGLILLISVFSMREAIFFFCNWWLAEWSEDNYYRRDQVRNCTEDSNKKMNEIRSMNSQEWAHHQRWRFYFY
;
A
#
# COMPACT_ATOMS: atom_id res chain seq x y z
N GLN A 1 3.76 5.76 -4.81
CA GLN A 1 4.14 5.87 -6.23
C GLN A 1 3.64 4.71 -7.12
N LYS A 2 3.51 3.47 -6.63
CA LYS A 2 3.01 2.31 -7.41
C LYS A 2 1.65 2.54 -8.09
N ALA A 3 0.70 3.17 -7.41
CA ALA A 3 -0.65 3.45 -7.94
C ALA A 3 -0.63 4.30 -9.24
N ARG A 4 0.18 5.35 -9.27
CA ARG A 4 0.29 6.25 -10.46
C ARG A 4 0.87 5.52 -11.67
N VAL A 5 1.84 4.63 -11.46
CA VAL A 5 2.44 3.84 -12.54
C VAL A 5 1.43 2.86 -13.12
N ASN A 6 0.66 2.18 -12.27
CA ASN A 6 -0.40 1.27 -12.73
C ASN A 6 -1.50 2.00 -13.49
N MET A 7 -1.88 3.19 -13.02
CA MET A 7 -2.89 3.99 -13.71
C MET A 7 -2.39 4.50 -15.06
N ALA A 8 -1.14 4.96 -15.15
CA ALA A 8 -0.52 5.31 -16.43
C ALA A 8 -0.54 4.10 -17.38
N ARG A 9 -0.14 2.91 -16.91
CA ARG A 9 -0.18 1.67 -17.72
C ARG A 9 -1.58 1.36 -18.26
N ALA A 10 -2.62 1.57 -17.46
CA ALA A 10 -4.00 1.40 -17.91
C ALA A 10 -4.33 2.39 -19.03
N LEU A 11 -4.07 3.68 -18.82
CA LEU A 11 -4.36 4.74 -19.81
C LEU A 11 -3.63 4.53 -21.14
N TYR A 12 -2.36 4.11 -21.10
CA TYR A 12 -1.55 3.83 -22.30
C TYR A 12 -2.09 2.68 -23.15
N ARG A 13 -2.90 1.77 -22.59
CA ARG A 13 -3.39 0.58 -23.31
C ARG A 13 -4.51 0.89 -24.30
N ASN A 14 -5.08 2.11 -24.28
CA ASN A 14 -6.15 2.58 -25.17
C ASN A 14 -7.25 1.54 -25.45
N THR A 15 -7.93 1.10 -24.39
CA THR A 15 -9.00 0.10 -24.48
C THR A 15 -10.38 0.75 -24.57
N ASP A 16 -11.40 0.00 -24.98
CA ASP A 16 -12.78 0.52 -25.01
C ASP A 16 -13.47 0.51 -23.63
N ILE A 17 -13.00 -0.38 -22.75
CA ILE A 17 -13.52 -0.57 -21.39
C ILE A 17 -12.35 -0.48 -20.41
N TYR A 18 -12.57 0.26 -19.33
CA TYR A 18 -11.64 0.43 -18.21
C TYR A 18 -12.32 -0.04 -16.92
N LEU A 19 -11.66 -0.96 -16.22
CA LEU A 19 -12.05 -1.36 -14.87
C LEU A 19 -10.99 -0.85 -13.89
N LEU A 20 -11.42 0.00 -12.97
CA LEU A 20 -10.57 0.67 -12.01
C LEU A 20 -10.99 0.28 -10.60
N ASP A 21 -10.16 -0.53 -9.93
CA ASP A 21 -10.38 -0.95 -8.55
C ASP A 21 -9.63 -0.02 -7.59
N ASP A 22 -10.37 0.91 -6.98
CA ASP A 22 -9.91 1.94 -6.05
C ASP A 22 -8.54 2.58 -6.39
N PRO A 23 -8.37 3.16 -7.59
CA PRO A 23 -7.08 3.72 -8.04
C PRO A 23 -6.68 5.00 -7.29
N LEU A 24 -7.62 5.63 -6.58
CA LEU A 24 -7.47 6.97 -5.98
C LEU A 24 -7.20 6.94 -4.47
N SER A 25 -7.39 5.83 -3.76
CA SER A 25 -7.19 5.75 -2.30
C SER A 25 -5.73 5.84 -1.86
N ALA A 26 -4.80 5.33 -2.67
CA ALA A 26 -3.37 5.36 -2.38
C ALA A 26 -2.70 6.71 -2.72
N VAL A 27 -3.49 7.73 -3.02
CA VAL A 27 -3.03 9.02 -3.54
C VAL A 27 -3.65 10.15 -2.72
N ASP A 28 -2.85 11.18 -2.42
CA ASP A 28 -3.30 12.37 -1.69
C ASP A 28 -4.50 13.05 -2.37
N VAL A 29 -5.35 13.73 -1.58
CA VAL A 29 -6.65 14.30 -1.99
C VAL A 29 -6.50 15.29 -3.15
N GLN A 30 -5.49 16.16 -3.12
CA GLN A 30 -5.26 17.11 -4.22
C GLN A 30 -4.89 16.39 -5.51
N VAL A 31 -4.06 15.35 -5.41
CA VAL A 31 -3.61 14.59 -6.57
C VAL A 31 -4.72 13.68 -7.08
N SER A 32 -5.52 13.07 -6.22
CA SER A 32 -6.64 12.22 -6.62
C SER A 32 -7.71 13.02 -7.36
N LYS A 33 -8.00 14.25 -6.92
CA LYS A 33 -8.86 15.19 -7.67
C LYS A 33 -8.30 15.51 -9.05
N HIS A 34 -7.03 15.93 -9.12
CA HIS A 34 -6.37 16.22 -10.41
C HIS A 34 -6.39 15.00 -11.35
N LEU A 35 -6.16 13.80 -10.80
CA LEU A 35 -6.11 12.56 -11.55
C LEU A 35 -7.51 12.14 -12.03
N PHE A 36 -8.54 12.34 -11.22
CA PHE A 36 -9.93 12.11 -11.59
C PHE A 36 -10.35 13.05 -12.73
N GLU A 37 -10.08 14.35 -12.60
CA GLU A 37 -10.42 15.35 -13.62
C GLU A 37 -9.70 15.08 -14.95
N ARG A 38 -8.37 14.99 -14.93
CA ARG A 38 -7.58 14.89 -16.16
C ARG A 38 -7.61 13.51 -16.81
N CYS A 39 -7.62 12.44 -16.02
CA CYS A 39 -7.55 11.09 -16.58
C CYS A 39 -8.94 10.47 -16.75
N ILE A 40 -9.79 10.52 -15.73
CA ILE A 40 -11.08 9.82 -15.78
C ILE A 40 -12.13 10.68 -16.49
N LYS A 41 -12.21 11.97 -16.19
CA LYS A 41 -13.17 12.87 -16.83
C LYS A 41 -12.76 13.23 -18.26
N ASP A 42 -11.55 13.74 -18.46
CA ASP A 42 -11.12 14.22 -19.78
C ASP A 42 -10.65 13.07 -20.69
N TYR A 43 -9.60 12.33 -20.30
CA TYR A 43 -8.99 11.33 -21.19
C TYR A 43 -9.90 10.12 -21.46
N LEU A 44 -10.68 9.68 -20.46
CA LEU A 44 -11.62 8.56 -20.59
C LEU A 44 -13.07 9.02 -20.87
N HIS A 45 -13.26 10.23 -21.43
CA HIS A 45 -14.59 10.77 -21.71
C HIS A 45 -15.40 9.90 -22.67
N GLU A 46 -14.77 9.39 -23.74
CA GLU A 46 -15.44 8.61 -24.80
C GLU A 46 -15.40 7.09 -24.56
N LYS A 47 -14.88 6.65 -23.41
CA LYS A 47 -14.67 5.24 -23.08
C LYS A 47 -15.58 4.78 -21.93
N ILE A 48 -15.87 3.49 -21.88
CA ILE A 48 -16.62 2.91 -20.76
C ILE A 48 -15.66 2.79 -19.58
N CYS A 49 -15.95 3.54 -18.51
CA CYS A 49 -15.18 3.49 -17.28
C CYS A 49 -16.05 2.95 -16.15
N ILE A 50 -15.58 1.84 -15.57
CA ILE A 50 -16.13 1.23 -14.37
C ILE A 50 -15.17 1.53 -13.23
N LEU A 51 -15.58 2.37 -12.28
CA LEU A 51 -14.77 2.75 -11.13
C LEU A 51 -15.38 2.19 -9.86
N VAL A 52 -14.63 1.33 -9.18
CA VAL A 52 -14.92 0.89 -7.82
C VAL A 52 -14.24 1.86 -6.87
N THR A 53 -14.99 2.50 -5.98
CA THR A 53 -14.42 3.47 -5.05
C THR A 53 -15.22 3.57 -3.77
N HIS A 54 -14.51 3.66 -2.64
CA HIS A 54 -15.10 4.01 -1.36
C HIS A 54 -15.24 5.54 -1.17
N GLN A 55 -14.69 6.35 -2.08
CA GLN A 55 -14.67 7.81 -1.96
C GLN A 55 -15.92 8.43 -2.60
N ILE A 56 -16.84 8.87 -1.75
CA ILE A 56 -18.14 9.43 -2.17
C ILE A 56 -18.02 10.75 -2.93
N GLN A 57 -16.93 11.50 -2.73
CA GLN A 57 -16.69 12.77 -3.42
C GLN A 57 -16.72 12.66 -4.95
N PHE A 58 -16.32 11.51 -5.52
CA PHE A 58 -16.28 11.29 -6.96
C PHE A 58 -17.60 10.76 -7.52
N LEU A 59 -18.51 10.28 -6.65
CA LEU A 59 -19.83 9.78 -7.07
C LEU A 59 -20.72 10.90 -7.63
N LYS A 60 -20.49 12.17 -7.25
CA LYS A 60 -21.26 13.32 -7.76
C LYS A 60 -21.19 13.45 -9.28
N ASP A 61 -20.04 13.07 -9.86
CA ASP A 61 -19.76 13.16 -11.28
C ASP A 61 -20.06 11.84 -12.04
N ALA A 62 -20.60 10.85 -11.34
CA ALA A 62 -20.92 9.55 -11.91
C ALA A 62 -22.19 9.61 -12.77
N THR A 63 -22.14 8.96 -13.94
CA THR A 63 -23.33 8.82 -14.80
C THR A 63 -24.33 7.84 -14.22
N LYS A 64 -23.85 6.73 -13.65
CA LYS A 64 -24.68 5.75 -12.94
C LYS A 64 -23.90 5.18 -11.77
N ILE A 65 -24.57 5.09 -10.63
CA ILE A 65 -24.01 4.58 -9.38
C ILE A 65 -24.73 3.29 -9.05
N ILE A 66 -23.96 2.30 -8.61
CA ILE A 66 -24.43 1.03 -8.07
C ILE A 66 -23.87 0.92 -6.67
N VAL A 67 -24.74 0.73 -5.69
CA VAL A 67 -24.37 0.52 -4.29
C VAL A 67 -24.56 -0.96 -3.97
N LEU A 68 -23.48 -1.59 -3.54
CA LEU A 68 -23.42 -2.98 -3.13
C LEU A 68 -23.36 -3.07 -1.60
N ASN A 69 -24.04 -4.06 -1.03
CA ASN A 69 -23.93 -4.41 0.39
C ASN A 69 -23.90 -5.94 0.50
N ASN A 70 -22.87 -6.49 1.14
CA ASN A 70 -22.69 -7.93 1.30
C ASN A 70 -22.84 -8.76 0.00
N GLY A 71 -22.42 -8.20 -1.14
CA GLY A 71 -22.52 -8.85 -2.45
C GLY A 71 -23.88 -8.69 -3.15
N GLU A 72 -24.86 -8.05 -2.53
CA GLU A 72 -26.15 -7.73 -3.15
C GLU A 72 -26.25 -6.28 -3.59
N MET A 73 -26.91 -6.04 -4.73
CA MET A 73 -27.19 -4.69 -5.22
C MET A 73 -28.33 -4.08 -4.41
N VAL A 74 -28.00 -3.11 -3.55
CA VAL A 74 -28.98 -2.40 -2.73
C VAL A 74 -29.63 -1.28 -3.50
N HIS A 75 -28.84 -0.51 -4.25
CA HIS A 75 -29.34 0.62 -5.01
C HIS A 75 -28.64 0.78 -6.35
N ARG A 76 -29.37 1.35 -7.31
CA ARG A 76 -28.89 1.71 -8.63
C ARG A 76 -29.59 2.96 -9.11
N GLY A 77 -28.84 3.98 -9.52
CA GLY A 77 -29.44 5.22 -9.97
C GLY A 77 -28.40 6.30 -10.24
N THR A 78 -28.88 7.52 -10.49
CA THR A 78 -28.04 8.72 -10.51
C THR A 78 -27.78 9.22 -9.08
N TYR A 79 -26.81 10.12 -8.90
CA TYR A 79 -26.51 10.69 -7.59
C TYR A 79 -27.74 11.35 -6.94
N SER A 80 -28.55 12.06 -7.73
CA SER A 80 -29.77 12.73 -7.27
C SER A 80 -30.83 11.72 -6.81
N GLU A 81 -31.06 10.65 -7.58
CA GLU A 81 -32.00 9.58 -7.23
C GLU A 81 -31.59 8.85 -5.94
N LEU A 82 -30.28 8.62 -5.74
CA LEU A 82 -29.77 7.98 -4.51
C LEU A 82 -29.91 8.88 -3.29
N LEU A 83 -29.76 10.20 -3.46
CA LEU A 83 -29.92 11.17 -2.39
C LEU A 83 -31.37 11.20 -1.89
N GLU A 84 -32.34 11.15 -2.81
CA GLU A 84 -33.77 11.18 -2.47
C GLU A 84 -34.30 9.84 -1.95
N SER A 85 -33.82 8.72 -2.50
CA SER A 85 -34.35 7.39 -2.20
C SER A 85 -33.78 6.72 -0.95
N SER A 86 -32.59 7.12 -0.49
CA SER A 86 -31.90 6.40 0.58
C SER A 86 -31.46 7.29 1.74
N SER A 87 -32.12 7.09 2.88
CA SER A 87 -31.73 7.67 4.17
C SER A 87 -30.34 7.21 4.61
N SER A 88 -29.94 5.99 4.24
CA SER A 88 -28.63 5.42 4.53
C SER A 88 -27.48 6.15 3.80
N PHE A 89 -27.64 6.44 2.51
CA PHE A 89 -26.64 7.19 1.73
C PHE A 89 -26.55 8.65 2.18
N SER A 90 -27.69 9.27 2.49
CA SER A 90 -27.75 10.63 3.05
C SER A 90 -26.99 10.75 4.38
N ASN A 91 -27.11 9.74 5.26
CA ASN A 91 -26.35 9.67 6.51
C ASN A 91 -24.84 9.45 6.31
N LEU A 92 -24.44 8.80 5.22
CA LEU A 92 -23.04 8.61 4.86
C LEU A 92 -22.43 9.91 4.33
N LEU A 93 -23.18 10.63 3.49
CA LEU A 93 -22.83 11.94 2.96
C LEU A 93 -22.64 12.99 4.06
N SER A 94 -23.54 13.03 5.04
CA SER A 94 -23.45 14.00 6.14
C SER A 94 -22.21 13.78 7.01
N LYS A 95 -21.79 12.53 7.23
CA LYS A 95 -20.56 12.19 7.96
C LYS A 95 -19.30 12.64 7.24
N ILE A 96 -19.26 12.51 5.91
CA ILE A 96 -18.08 12.87 5.10
C ILE A 96 -17.91 14.38 4.99
N ASN A 97 -18.99 15.13 4.77
CA ASN A 97 -18.93 16.61 4.73
C ASN A 97 -18.43 17.21 6.06
N GLN A 98 -18.67 16.55 7.19
CA GLN A 98 -18.13 16.96 8.49
C GLN A 98 -16.64 16.66 8.67
N GLN A 99 -16.10 15.68 7.95
CA GLN A 99 -14.68 15.32 8.00
C GLN A 99 -13.83 16.25 7.13
N GLU A 100 -14.29 16.62 5.93
CA GLU A 100 -13.58 17.57 5.05
C GLU A 100 -13.36 18.94 5.72
N HIS A 101 -14.32 19.42 6.52
CA HIS A 101 -14.18 20.70 7.24
C HIS A 101 -13.15 20.69 8.38
N LYS A 102 -12.80 19.52 8.93
CA LYS A 102 -11.84 19.41 10.04
C LYS A 102 -10.38 19.36 9.60
N GLU A 103 -10.10 18.88 8.39
CA GLU A 103 -8.73 18.77 7.88
C GLU A 103 -8.17 20.10 7.37
N HIS A 104 -9.02 20.96 6.80
CA HIS A 104 -8.58 22.27 6.27
C HIS A 104 -8.15 23.30 7.33
N SER A 105 -8.35 23.01 8.61
CA SER A 105 -8.01 23.92 9.73
C SER A 105 -6.64 23.65 10.37
N LYS A 106 -5.88 22.64 9.91
CA LYS A 106 -4.61 22.22 10.57
C LYS A 106 -3.32 22.69 9.90
N ASP A 107 -3.37 23.28 8.70
CA ASP A 107 -2.17 23.56 7.89
C ASP A 107 -1.44 24.90 8.19
N THR A 108 -1.85 25.67 9.21
CA THR A 108 -1.24 26.99 9.49
C THR A 108 -0.23 27.02 10.65
N ARG A 109 0.27 25.89 11.17
CA ARG A 109 1.06 25.89 12.42
C ARG A 109 2.40 25.16 12.42
N ILE A 110 3.12 25.09 11.30
CA ILE A 110 4.51 24.63 11.33
C ILE A 110 5.42 25.64 10.63
N GLN A 111 5.82 26.67 11.38
CA GLN A 111 7.01 27.47 11.11
C GLN A 111 7.69 27.82 12.43
N SER A 112 9.01 27.69 12.46
CA SER A 112 9.91 27.68 13.64
C SER A 112 9.82 26.37 14.43
N VAL A 113 10.86 25.54 14.50
CA VAL A 113 12.15 25.86 15.10
C VAL A 113 13.28 25.13 14.36
N THR A 114 14.17 25.91 13.74
CA THR A 114 15.55 25.53 13.45
C THR A 114 16.41 26.44 14.31
N ARG A 115 17.35 25.90 15.11
CA ARG A 115 18.73 26.41 15.33
C ARG A 115 19.33 25.84 16.63
N TYR A 116 20.67 25.69 16.58
CA TYR A 116 21.67 25.45 17.62
C TYR A 116 22.09 23.98 17.82
N VAL A 117 23.11 23.45 17.13
CA VAL A 117 24.56 23.80 16.98
C VAL A 117 25.43 23.03 17.99
N SER A 118 26.30 22.20 17.43
CA SER A 118 27.46 21.54 18.03
C SER A 118 28.56 22.56 18.40
N PHE A 119 29.29 22.39 19.52
CA PHE A 119 30.70 22.82 19.63
C PHE A 119 31.46 22.25 20.86
N SER A 120 32.57 21.55 20.57
CA SER A 120 33.88 21.41 21.25
C SER A 120 34.06 21.13 22.75
N GLU A 121 34.66 19.97 23.04
CA GLU A 121 36.05 19.75 23.52
C GLU A 121 36.81 20.85 24.33
N SER A 122 37.28 20.49 25.54
CA SER A 122 38.61 20.87 26.07
C SER A 122 39.03 20.04 27.31
N ILE A 123 40.30 19.64 27.30
CA ILE A 123 41.09 18.81 28.24
C ILE A 123 41.51 19.59 29.52
N SER A 124 41.68 18.93 30.68
CA SER A 124 42.93 18.92 31.51
C SER A 124 42.79 18.38 32.96
N GLU A 125 43.54 17.31 33.20
CA GLU A 125 44.44 16.90 34.31
C GLU A 125 44.20 17.20 35.81
N GLU A 126 44.51 16.13 36.58
CA GLU A 126 45.18 16.04 37.89
C GLU A 126 44.43 16.21 39.22
N LYS A 127 44.20 15.08 39.92
CA LYS A 127 44.60 14.90 41.34
C LYS A 127 44.56 13.44 41.78
N GLN A 128 45.72 12.94 42.20
CA GLN A 128 45.96 11.67 42.87
C GLN A 128 45.81 11.86 44.38
N PHE A 129 44.86 11.18 45.04
CA PHE A 129 44.78 11.15 46.51
C PHE A 129 44.00 9.92 47.04
N LEU A 130 44.75 9.08 47.76
CA LEU A 130 44.38 8.09 48.80
C LEU A 130 43.57 6.81 48.48
N LEU A 131 44.16 5.69 48.92
CA LEU A 131 43.59 4.36 49.09
C LEU A 131 42.37 4.34 50.02
N SER A 132 41.33 3.60 49.61
CA SER A 132 40.51 2.76 50.51
C SER A 132 39.52 1.91 49.71
N ASP A 133 39.67 0.59 49.83
CA ASP A 133 38.70 -0.51 49.89
C ASP A 133 37.51 -0.61 48.89
N ASP A 134 37.48 -1.78 48.24
CA ASP A 134 36.33 -2.57 47.76
C ASP A 134 35.17 -1.82 47.08
N LEU A 135 35.30 -1.60 45.76
CA LEU A 135 34.15 -1.47 44.85
C LEU A 135 34.47 -2.12 43.50
N GLU A 136 33.55 -2.96 43.00
CA GLU A 136 33.59 -3.57 41.67
C GLU A 136 33.76 -2.51 40.57
N ILE A 137 34.97 -2.36 40.03
CA ILE A 137 35.20 -1.50 38.87
C ILE A 137 34.84 -2.28 37.61
N LYS A 138 33.61 -2.11 37.13
CA LYS A 138 33.21 -2.57 35.79
C LYS A 138 33.92 -1.72 34.73
N ALA A 139 35.13 -2.13 34.36
CA ALA A 139 35.88 -1.51 33.27
C ALA A 139 35.09 -1.67 31.96
N LYS A 140 34.55 -0.56 31.44
CA LYS A 140 34.07 -0.47 30.05
C LYS A 140 35.28 -0.29 29.16
N GLY A 141 35.78 -1.39 28.61
CA GLY A 141 36.89 -1.41 27.66
C GLY A 141 36.88 -2.67 26.81
N SER A 142 37.49 -2.60 25.62
CA SER A 142 37.62 -3.76 24.72
C SER A 142 38.42 -4.86 25.42
N VAL A 143 37.77 -6.00 25.65
CA VAL A 143 38.39 -7.15 26.29
C VAL A 143 39.39 -7.78 25.31
N LYS A 144 40.56 -8.18 25.80
CA LYS A 144 41.60 -8.82 24.97
C LYS A 144 41.10 -10.19 24.48
N TRP A 145 41.38 -10.54 23.22
CA TRP A 145 40.93 -11.80 22.59
C TRP A 145 41.20 -13.07 23.42
N HIS A 146 42.34 -13.10 24.11
CA HIS A 146 42.72 -14.24 24.97
C HIS A 146 41.72 -14.49 26.12
N VAL A 147 41.13 -13.44 26.69
CA VAL A 147 40.13 -13.57 27.77
C VAL A 147 38.89 -14.30 27.26
N TYR A 148 38.46 -14.05 26.02
CA TYR A 148 37.34 -14.79 25.42
C TYR A 148 37.66 -16.29 25.27
N VAL A 149 38.91 -16.64 24.94
CA VAL A 149 39.35 -18.04 24.82
C VAL A 149 39.34 -18.72 26.19
N GLU A 150 39.76 -18.04 27.25
CA GLU A 150 39.70 -18.57 28.61
C GLU A 150 38.26 -18.73 29.11
N TYR A 151 37.37 -17.77 28.85
CA TYR A 151 35.94 -17.90 29.15
C TYR A 151 35.30 -19.06 28.39
N LEU A 152 35.63 -19.24 27.11
CA LEU A 152 35.12 -20.35 26.30
C LEU A 152 35.64 -21.70 26.80
N ARG A 153 36.90 -21.75 27.25
CA ARG A 153 37.53 -22.93 27.84
C ARG A 153 36.91 -23.27 29.21
N ALA A 154 36.56 -22.27 30.01
CA ALA A 154 35.96 -22.44 31.33
C ALA A 154 34.45 -22.75 31.30
N ALA A 155 33.70 -22.22 30.32
CA ALA A 155 32.24 -22.34 30.29
C ALA A 155 31.71 -23.63 29.66
N ALA A 156 32.35 -24.17 28.61
CA ALA A 156 31.78 -25.30 27.86
C ALA A 156 32.81 -26.24 27.21
N GLY A 157 34.11 -25.94 27.30
CA GLY A 157 35.14 -26.67 26.56
C GLY A 157 35.08 -26.42 25.05
N LEU A 158 36.22 -26.55 24.38
CA LEU A 158 36.37 -26.18 22.96
C LEU A 158 35.43 -26.98 22.03
N ILE A 159 35.09 -28.22 22.41
CA ILE A 159 34.24 -29.12 21.61
C ILE A 159 32.78 -28.64 21.57
N LEU A 160 32.19 -28.26 22.71
CA LEU A 160 30.81 -27.76 22.73
C LEU A 160 30.70 -26.39 22.04
N GLY A 161 31.73 -25.54 22.14
CA GLY A 161 31.79 -24.28 21.40
C GLY A 161 31.78 -24.48 19.88
N LEU A 162 32.55 -25.45 19.38
CA LEU A 162 32.53 -25.83 17.96
C LEU A 162 31.18 -26.39 17.52
N ILE A 163 30.53 -27.22 18.35
CA ILE A 163 29.18 -27.74 18.06
C ILE A 163 28.15 -26.60 17.98
N LEU A 164 28.22 -25.61 18.89
CA LEU A 164 27.32 -24.45 18.86
C LEU A 164 27.55 -23.61 17.60
N LEU A 165 28.81 -23.39 17.20
CA LEU A 165 29.13 -22.63 16.00
C LEU A 165 28.62 -23.34 14.73
N ILE A 166 28.79 -24.66 14.65
CA ILE A 166 28.26 -25.49 13.55
C ILE A 166 26.72 -25.47 13.55
N SER A 167 26.09 -25.51 14.72
CA SER A 167 24.63 -25.40 14.87
C SER A 167 24.10 -24.06 14.33
N VAL A 168 24.74 -22.94 14.71
CA VAL A 168 24.37 -21.60 14.23
C VAL A 168 24.57 -21.48 12.71
N PHE A 169 25.66 -22.03 12.17
CA PHE A 169 25.93 -22.01 10.73
C PHE A 169 24.89 -22.84 9.94
N SER A 170 24.55 -24.02 10.45
CA SER A 170 23.53 -24.89 9.84
C SER A 170 22.14 -24.25 9.88
N MET A 171 21.82 -23.57 10.98
CA MET A 171 20.56 -22.85 11.15
C MET A 171 20.43 -21.69 10.15
N ARG A 172 21.52 -20.97 9.87
CA ARG A 172 21.54 -19.93 8.83
C ARG A 172 21.15 -20.51 7.46
N GLU A 173 21.75 -21.63 7.06
CA GLU A 173 21.46 -22.25 5.76
C GLU A 173 20.01 -22.78 5.70
N ALA A 174 19.53 -23.38 6.79
CA ALA A 174 18.15 -23.88 6.87
C ALA A 174 17.11 -22.77 6.66
N ILE A 175 17.32 -21.59 7.26
CA ILE A 175 16.43 -20.44 7.08
C ILE A 175 16.41 -20.00 5.61
N PHE A 176 17.56 -19.96 4.94
CA PHE A 176 17.63 -19.57 3.53
C PHE A 176 16.86 -20.55 2.63
N PHE A 177 17.03 -21.86 2.83
CA PHE A 177 16.27 -22.87 2.09
C PHE A 177 14.77 -22.79 2.37
N PHE A 178 14.38 -22.60 3.63
CA PHE A 178 12.97 -22.46 3.99
C PHE A 178 12.33 -21.24 3.33
N CYS A 179 13.00 -20.08 3.38
CA CYS A 179 12.52 -18.88 2.71
C CYS A 179 12.34 -19.10 1.22
N ASN A 180 13.32 -19.73 0.55
CA ASN A 180 13.24 -19.99 -0.89
C ASN A 180 12.14 -20.99 -1.25
N TRP A 181 11.97 -22.07 -0.47
CA TRP A 181 10.90 -23.04 -0.67
C TRP A 181 9.51 -22.43 -0.45
N TRP A 182 9.34 -21.67 0.63
CA TRP A 182 8.09 -20.96 0.91
C TRP A 182 7.76 -19.94 -0.18
N LEU A 183 8.78 -19.22 -0.68
CA LEU A 183 8.60 -18.28 -1.79
C LEU A 183 8.23 -19.00 -3.09
N ALA A 184 8.79 -20.20 -3.33
CA ALA A 184 8.48 -21.01 -4.50
C ALA A 184 7.00 -21.44 -4.47
N GLU A 185 6.51 -21.94 -3.34
CA GLU A 185 5.10 -22.33 -3.16
C GLU A 185 4.15 -21.15 -3.43
N TRP A 186 4.44 -19.98 -2.86
CA TRP A 186 3.67 -18.77 -3.14
C TRP A 186 3.78 -18.34 -4.60
N SER A 187 4.93 -18.58 -5.25
CA SER A 187 5.11 -18.25 -6.66
C SER A 187 4.32 -19.18 -7.59
N GLU A 188 4.12 -20.46 -7.21
CA GLU A 188 3.28 -21.40 -7.95
C GLU A 188 1.80 -21.03 -7.87
N ASP A 189 1.31 -20.60 -6.70
CA ASP A 189 -0.05 -20.07 -6.57
C ASP A 189 -0.25 -18.83 -7.47
N ASN A 190 0.78 -18.00 -7.61
CA ASN A 190 0.78 -16.89 -8.56
C ASN A 190 0.78 -17.35 -10.03
N TYR A 191 1.34 -18.52 -10.36
CA TYR A 191 1.31 -19.09 -11.71
C TYR A 191 -0.10 -19.56 -12.07
N TYR A 192 -0.77 -20.32 -11.19
CA TYR A 192 -2.16 -20.76 -11.37
C TYR A 192 -3.12 -19.57 -11.49
N ARG A 193 -2.97 -18.56 -10.63
CA ARG A 193 -3.77 -17.33 -10.69
C ARG A 193 -3.56 -16.57 -12.00
N ARG A 194 -2.32 -16.51 -12.50
CA ARG A 194 -1.99 -15.85 -13.77
C ARG A 194 -2.59 -16.58 -14.97
N ASP A 195 -2.60 -17.91 -14.95
CA ASP A 195 -3.21 -18.71 -16.02
C ASP A 195 -4.75 -18.60 -16.03
N GLN A 196 -5.39 -18.62 -14.85
CA GLN A 196 -6.83 -18.31 -14.75
C GLN A 196 -7.15 -16.92 -15.30
N VAL A 197 -6.37 -15.89 -14.94
CA VAL A 197 -6.56 -14.54 -15.48
C VAL A 197 -6.38 -14.54 -17.01
N ARG A 198 -5.43 -15.32 -17.56
CA ARG A 198 -5.22 -15.44 -19.00
C ARG A 198 -6.44 -16.06 -19.69
N ASN A 199 -6.98 -17.15 -19.15
CA ASN A 199 -8.18 -17.81 -19.68
C ASN A 199 -9.41 -16.90 -19.59
N CYS A 200 -9.58 -16.17 -18.49
CA CYS A 200 -10.64 -15.14 -18.37
C CYS A 200 -10.46 -14.02 -19.40
N THR A 201 -9.21 -13.64 -19.71
CA THR A 201 -8.91 -12.62 -20.72
C THR A 201 -9.26 -13.12 -22.13
N GLU A 202 -8.99 -14.39 -22.43
CA GLU A 202 -9.39 -15.02 -23.70
C GLU A 202 -10.92 -15.10 -23.85
N ASP A 203 -11.65 -15.52 -22.81
CA ASP A 203 -13.12 -15.53 -22.84
C ASP A 203 -13.70 -14.10 -22.97
N SER A 204 -13.09 -13.14 -22.26
CA SER A 204 -13.47 -11.73 -22.35
C SER A 204 -13.23 -11.18 -23.76
N ASN A 205 -12.08 -11.49 -24.38
CA ASN A 205 -11.77 -11.08 -25.75
C ASN A 205 -12.74 -11.69 -26.76
N LYS A 206 -13.15 -12.94 -26.54
CA LYS A 206 -14.17 -13.62 -27.37
C LYS A 206 -15.51 -12.89 -27.28
N LYS A 207 -15.99 -12.57 -26.07
CA LYS A 207 -17.20 -11.77 -25.85
C LYS A 207 -17.08 -10.36 -26.41
N MET A 208 -15.91 -9.73 -26.29
CA MET A 208 -15.64 -8.41 -26.88
C MET A 208 -15.72 -8.44 -28.40
N ASN A 209 -15.24 -9.51 -29.06
CA ASN A 209 -15.35 -9.68 -30.50
C ASN A 209 -16.82 -9.88 -30.94
N GLU A 210 -17.61 -10.59 -30.13
CA GLU A 210 -19.07 -10.69 -30.30
C GLU A 210 -19.75 -9.32 -30.20
N ILE A 211 -19.43 -8.55 -29.15
CA ILE A 211 -19.92 -7.17 -28.96
C ILE A 211 -19.48 -6.25 -30.11
N ARG A 212 -18.27 -6.44 -30.64
CA ARG A 212 -17.75 -5.67 -31.78
C ARG A 212 -18.43 -6.03 -33.10
N SER A 213 -19.01 -7.23 -33.18
CA SER A 213 -19.82 -7.66 -34.33
C SER A 213 -21.28 -7.19 -34.27
N MET A 214 -21.71 -6.55 -33.17
CA MET A 214 -23.05 -5.96 -33.05
C MET A 214 -23.23 -4.73 -33.94
N ASN A 215 -24.47 -4.52 -34.38
CA ASN A 215 -24.83 -3.46 -35.31
C ASN A 215 -24.74 -2.06 -34.65
N SER A 216 -24.37 -1.03 -35.42
CA SER A 216 -24.02 0.30 -34.89
C SER A 216 -25.13 1.01 -34.10
N GLN A 217 -26.41 0.67 -34.33
CA GLN A 217 -27.55 1.25 -33.60
C GLN A 217 -27.73 0.65 -32.19
N GLU A 218 -27.44 -0.63 -31.99
CA GLU A 218 -27.49 -1.28 -30.66
C GLU A 218 -26.30 -0.85 -29.80
N TRP A 219 -25.13 -0.72 -30.41
CA TRP A 219 -23.89 -0.34 -29.73
C TRP A 219 -23.94 1.09 -29.16
N ALA A 220 -24.55 2.03 -29.89
CA ALA A 220 -24.71 3.42 -29.46
C ALA A 220 -25.57 3.58 -28.19
N HIS A 221 -26.51 2.66 -27.94
CA HIS A 221 -27.34 2.67 -26.74
C HIS A 221 -26.59 2.16 -25.48
N HIS A 222 -25.51 1.41 -25.68
CA HIS A 222 -24.68 0.82 -24.61
C HIS A 222 -23.46 1.67 -24.24
N GLN A 223 -23.01 2.61 -25.09
CA GLN A 223 -21.84 3.45 -24.81
C GLN A 223 -22.02 4.48 -23.69
N ARG A 224 -23.25 4.70 -23.21
CA ARG A 224 -23.56 5.79 -22.28
C ARG A 224 -23.42 5.43 -20.80
N TRP A 225 -23.00 4.21 -20.47
CA TRP A 225 -23.04 3.71 -19.10
C TRP A 225 -21.66 3.72 -18.46
N ARG A 226 -21.41 4.72 -17.60
CA ARG A 226 -20.30 4.71 -16.63
C ARG A 226 -20.84 4.14 -15.32
N PHE A 227 -20.39 2.96 -14.93
CA PHE A 227 -20.85 2.32 -13.69
C PHE A 227 -19.84 2.58 -12.59
N TYR A 228 -20.25 3.34 -11.58
CA TYR A 228 -19.46 3.53 -10.38
C TYR A 228 -20.01 2.57 -9.33
N PHE A 229 -19.18 1.61 -8.92
CA PHE A 229 -19.53 0.66 -7.87
C PHE A 229 -19.02 1.22 -6.55
N TYR A 230 -19.93 1.35 -5.60
CA TYR A 230 -19.64 1.52 -4.19
C TYR A 230 -19.95 0.21 -3.47
#